data_AF-A0A0Q9RPS5-F1
#
_entry.id   AF-A0A0Q9RPS5-F1
#
_cell.length_a   1.000
_cell.length_b   1.000
_cell.length_c   1.000
_cell.angle_alpha   90.00
_cell.angle_beta   90.00
_cell.angle_gamma   90.00
#
_symmetry.space_group_name_H-M   'P 1'
#
loop_
_entity.id
_entity.type
_entity.pdbx_description
1 polymer ?
#
loop_
_entity_poly.entity_id
_entity_poly.type
_entity_poly.pdbx_seq_one_letter_code
_entity_poly.pdbx_strand_id
1 'polypeptide(L)'
;MTIRSEPEEFVIYVSAGFATAPNFLDAFAAELAARFEQAGSRVQVVIHYPYGDWTRRKQVQLREITSDLWNNAHRKRSHYGGKSLLKLITDNLVSRQQLLLIGHSAGALASILAADALMKEGVSILGVVQIGSPKCAIPPSLKSRVLYLDAANQLDKSNDPVPRLGTWGGWMRTRLGLRRWNRMKHAPAHRQTLPLIGGHADYFRDHNPYIWNATTNLQTTMNTIWTWLQRIEKDDEHD
;
A
#
# COMPACT_ATOMS: atom_id res chain seq x y z
N MET A 1 -38.33 10.08 -12.47
CA MET A 1 -37.33 9.17 -13.07
C MET A 1 -36.04 9.32 -12.30
N THR A 2 -35.79 8.43 -11.34
CA THR A 2 -34.52 8.38 -10.61
C THR A 2 -33.51 7.68 -11.52
N ILE A 3 -32.60 8.45 -12.11
CA ILE A 3 -31.41 7.90 -12.75
C ILE A 3 -30.62 7.24 -11.60
N ARG A 4 -30.75 5.93 -11.43
CA ARG A 4 -29.81 5.18 -10.59
C ARG A 4 -28.48 5.27 -11.34
N SER A 5 -27.55 6.07 -10.83
CA SER A 5 -26.15 5.99 -11.23
C SER A 5 -25.73 4.53 -11.11
N GLU A 6 -25.08 3.99 -12.13
CA GLU A 6 -24.50 2.66 -12.02
C GLU A 6 -23.51 2.65 -10.84
N PRO A 7 -23.49 1.60 -10.02
CA PRO A 7 -22.59 1.55 -8.88
C PRO A 7 -21.14 1.59 -9.39
N GLU A 8 -20.31 2.40 -8.73
CA GLU A 8 -18.88 2.46 -9.02
C GLU A 8 -18.23 1.09 -8.86
N GLU A 9 -17.32 0.76 -9.77
CA GLU A 9 -16.65 -0.53 -9.81
C GLU A 9 -15.19 -0.39 -9.39
N PHE A 10 -14.84 -1.02 -8.28
CA PHE A 10 -13.50 -1.01 -7.71
C PHE A 10 -12.83 -2.37 -7.87
N VAL A 11 -11.53 -2.35 -8.21
CA VAL A 11 -10.67 -3.53 -8.08
C VAL A 11 -9.53 -3.20 -7.13
N ILE A 12 -9.49 -3.93 -6.03
CA ILE A 12 -8.52 -3.75 -4.96
C ILE A 12 -7.51 -4.89 -5.02
N TYR A 13 -6.25 -4.56 -5.28
CA TYR A 13 -5.17 -5.54 -5.26
C TYR A 13 -4.44 -5.47 -3.93
N VAL A 14 -4.53 -6.53 -3.14
CA VAL A 14 -3.86 -6.67 -1.83
C VAL A 14 -2.60 -7.51 -1.99
N SER A 15 -1.44 -6.85 -1.96
CA SER A 15 -0.12 -7.44 -2.18
C SER A 15 0.54 -7.86 -0.87
N ALA A 16 0.79 -9.16 -0.75
CA ALA A 16 1.46 -9.76 0.39
C ALA A 16 2.96 -9.48 0.43
N GLY A 17 3.51 -9.61 1.64
CA GLY A 17 4.90 -9.37 1.97
C GLY A 17 5.82 -10.58 1.78
N PHE A 18 6.93 -10.53 2.50
CA PHE A 18 7.93 -11.59 2.54
C PHE A 18 7.42 -12.81 3.31
N ALA A 19 7.50 -13.99 2.70
CA ALA A 19 7.19 -15.28 3.32
C ALA A 19 5.83 -15.32 4.03
N THR A 20 4.84 -14.63 3.47
CA THR A 20 3.49 -14.55 4.01
C THR A 20 2.78 -15.90 3.86
N ALA A 21 2.14 -16.36 4.94
CA ALA A 21 1.34 -17.57 4.90
C ALA A 21 0.09 -17.38 4.02
N PRO A 22 -0.38 -18.44 3.34
CA PRO A 22 -1.70 -18.47 2.73
C PRO A 22 -2.75 -18.04 3.75
N ASN A 23 -3.74 -17.30 3.29
CA ASN A 23 -4.87 -16.82 4.07
C ASN A 23 -4.56 -15.71 5.11
N PHE A 24 -3.30 -15.26 5.22
CA PHE A 24 -2.93 -14.20 6.17
C PHE A 24 -3.69 -12.88 5.95
N LEU A 25 -4.07 -12.59 4.71
CA LEU A 25 -4.75 -11.35 4.32
C LEU A 25 -6.25 -11.52 4.12
N ASP A 26 -6.81 -12.71 4.34
CA ASP A 26 -8.20 -13.01 3.98
C ASP A 26 -9.19 -12.19 4.79
N ALA A 27 -9.00 -12.11 6.12
CA ALA A 27 -9.86 -11.29 6.99
C ALA A 27 -9.80 -9.81 6.62
N PHE A 28 -8.62 -9.30 6.25
CA PHE A 28 -8.43 -7.93 5.80
C PHE A 28 -9.11 -7.67 4.45
N ALA A 29 -8.96 -8.60 3.50
CA ALA A 29 -9.61 -8.53 2.19
C ALA A 29 -11.15 -8.60 2.30
N ALA A 30 -11.67 -9.47 3.17
CA ALA A 30 -13.10 -9.60 3.43
C ALA A 30 -13.66 -8.32 4.06
N GLU A 31 -12.98 -7.73 5.04
CA GLU A 31 -13.39 -6.47 5.67
C GLU A 31 -13.34 -5.29 4.68
N LEU A 32 -12.32 -5.23 3.80
CA LEU A 32 -12.27 -4.28 2.70
C LEU A 32 -13.48 -4.41 1.78
N ALA A 33 -13.77 -5.62 1.30
CA ALA A 33 -14.89 -5.88 0.41
C ALA A 33 -16.21 -5.44 1.08
N ALA A 34 -16.46 -5.90 2.31
CA ALA A 34 -17.66 -5.56 3.06
C ALA A 34 -17.82 -4.04 3.23
N ARG A 35 -16.74 -3.30 3.45
CA ARG A 35 -16.79 -1.84 3.64
C ARG A 35 -17.20 -1.10 2.37
N PHE A 36 -16.65 -1.49 1.22
CA PHE A 36 -17.03 -0.91 -0.08
C PHE A 36 -18.45 -1.31 -0.49
N GLU A 37 -18.86 -2.56 -0.25
CA GLU A 37 -20.22 -3.02 -0.53
C GLU A 37 -21.26 -2.30 0.34
N GLN A 38 -20.97 -2.09 1.63
CA GLN A 38 -21.81 -1.30 2.52
C GLN A 38 -21.95 0.16 2.09
N ALA A 39 -20.94 0.70 1.39
CA ALA A 39 -20.98 2.04 0.81
C ALA A 39 -21.75 2.10 -0.53
N GLY A 40 -22.20 0.96 -1.05
CA GLY A 40 -22.98 0.86 -2.28
C GLY A 40 -22.15 0.62 -3.55
N SER A 41 -20.84 0.39 -3.41
CA SER A 41 -19.93 0.14 -4.54
C SER A 41 -19.85 -1.35 -4.88
N ARG A 42 -19.56 -1.66 -6.15
CA ARG A 42 -19.16 -3.01 -6.55
C ARG A 42 -17.65 -3.13 -6.38
N VAL A 43 -17.20 -4.18 -5.71
CA VAL A 43 -15.77 -4.34 -5.40
C VAL A 43 -15.32 -5.77 -5.67
N GLN A 44 -14.15 -5.90 -6.30
CA GLN A 44 -13.41 -7.14 -6.38
C GLN A 44 -12.10 -6.98 -5.62
N VAL A 45 -11.83 -7.87 -4.67
CA VAL A 45 -10.55 -7.89 -3.93
C VAL A 45 -9.70 -9.06 -4.41
N VAL A 46 -8.49 -8.78 -4.87
CA VAL A 46 -7.53 -9.77 -5.38
C VAL A 46 -6.31 -9.81 -4.48
N ILE A 47 -6.10 -10.92 -3.79
CA ILE A 47 -4.87 -11.14 -3.00
C ILE A 47 -3.76 -11.64 -3.93
N HIS A 48 -2.60 -10.99 -3.86
CA HIS A 48 -1.44 -11.28 -4.70
C HIS A 48 -0.19 -11.50 -3.85
N TYR A 49 0.65 -12.46 -4.25
CA TYR A 49 1.93 -12.75 -3.59
C TYR A 49 3.08 -12.38 -4.54
N PRO A 50 3.48 -11.09 -4.61
CA PRO A 50 4.37 -10.58 -5.66
C PRO A 50 5.75 -11.24 -5.69
N TYR A 51 6.22 -11.74 -4.55
CA TYR A 51 7.50 -12.45 -4.41
C TYR A 51 7.30 -13.93 -4.04
N GLY A 52 6.07 -14.44 -4.13
CA GLY A 52 5.66 -15.76 -3.64
C GLY A 52 5.26 -15.79 -2.16
N ASP A 53 4.58 -16.86 -1.79
CA ASP A 53 4.12 -17.11 -0.42
C ASP A 53 5.20 -17.81 0.43
N TRP A 54 4.87 -18.22 1.65
CA TRP A 54 5.79 -18.93 2.55
C TRP A 54 6.36 -20.25 2.03
N THR A 55 5.76 -20.88 1.02
CA THR A 55 6.23 -22.15 0.45
C THR A 55 7.44 -21.94 -0.45
N ARG A 56 7.61 -20.72 -0.96
CA ARG A 56 8.73 -20.34 -1.82
C ARG A 56 9.98 -20.05 -0.99
N ARG A 57 11.16 -20.42 -1.51
CA ARG A 57 12.45 -20.24 -0.84
C ARG A 57 12.68 -18.78 -0.42
N LYS A 58 12.73 -18.53 0.89
CA LYS A 58 12.92 -17.20 1.50
C LYS A 58 14.08 -16.40 0.93
N GLN A 59 15.23 -17.04 0.70
CA GLN A 59 16.41 -16.38 0.14
C GLN A 59 16.15 -15.81 -1.28
N VAL A 60 15.35 -16.51 -2.09
CA VAL A 60 14.97 -16.06 -3.43
C VAL A 60 14.07 -14.82 -3.31
N GLN A 61 13.05 -14.89 -2.46
CA GLN A 61 12.16 -13.74 -2.23
C GLN A 61 12.95 -12.51 -1.77
N LEU A 62 13.87 -12.68 -0.81
CA LEU A 62 14.67 -11.57 -0.28
C LEU A 62 15.57 -10.95 -1.36
N ARG A 63 16.18 -11.76 -2.23
CA ARG A 63 16.98 -11.27 -3.37
C ARG A 63 16.13 -10.44 -4.32
N GLU A 64 14.92 -10.89 -4.63
CA GLU A 64 13.99 -10.19 -5.53
C GLU A 64 13.48 -8.88 -4.93
N ILE A 65 13.10 -8.89 -3.65
CA ILE A 65 12.70 -7.69 -2.89
C ILE A 65 13.84 -6.67 -2.88
N THR A 66 15.06 -7.14 -2.61
CA THR A 66 16.26 -6.26 -2.58
C THR A 66 16.54 -5.68 -3.97
N SER A 67 16.39 -6.48 -5.04
CA SER A 67 16.52 -6.01 -6.41
C SER A 67 15.51 -4.92 -6.74
N ASP A 68 14.24 -5.10 -6.35
CA ASP A 68 13.19 -4.10 -6.60
C ASP A 68 13.39 -2.85 -5.73
N LEU A 69 13.87 -2.98 -4.49
CA LEU A 69 14.22 -1.83 -3.65
C LEU A 69 15.33 -1.00 -4.27
N TRP A 70 16.38 -1.68 -4.77
CA TRP A 70 17.49 -1.05 -5.45
C TRP A 70 17.05 -0.36 -6.74
N ASN A 71 16.25 -1.05 -7.55
CA ASN A 71 15.70 -0.48 -8.79
C ASN A 71 14.85 0.75 -8.50
N ASN A 72 13.98 0.69 -7.49
CA ASN A 72 13.17 1.84 -7.06
C ASN A 72 14.04 3.03 -6.64
N ALA A 73 15.08 2.80 -5.83
CA ALA A 73 16.01 3.84 -5.40
C ALA A 73 16.72 4.52 -6.59
N HIS A 74 16.94 3.78 -7.68
CA HIS A 74 17.56 4.26 -8.92
C HIS A 74 16.56 4.62 -10.02
N ARG A 75 15.25 4.67 -9.72
CA ARG A 75 14.17 4.97 -10.67
C ARG A 75 14.16 4.06 -11.90
N LYS A 76 14.55 2.80 -11.71
CA LYS A 76 14.49 1.74 -12.73
C LYS A 76 13.20 0.94 -12.58
N ARG A 77 12.79 0.28 -13.66
CA ARG A 77 11.61 -0.60 -13.67
C ARG A 77 11.82 -1.78 -12.71
N SER A 78 10.73 -2.25 -12.10
CA SER A 78 10.72 -3.51 -11.34
C SER A 78 11.09 -4.68 -12.25
N HIS A 79 11.82 -5.64 -11.70
CA HIS A 79 12.07 -6.91 -12.39
C HIS A 79 11.18 -8.05 -11.86
N TYR A 80 10.67 -7.92 -10.63
CA TYR A 80 9.99 -9.00 -9.93
C TYR A 80 8.60 -8.58 -9.46
N GLY A 81 8.46 -8.11 -8.21
CA GLY A 81 7.15 -7.95 -7.57
C GLY A 81 6.28 -6.92 -8.25
N GLY A 82 6.83 -5.74 -8.55
CA GLY A 82 6.11 -4.70 -9.30
C GLY A 82 5.76 -5.14 -10.72
N LYS A 83 6.65 -5.86 -11.41
CA LYS A 83 6.38 -6.43 -12.74
C LYS A 83 5.28 -7.49 -12.70
N SER A 84 5.30 -8.36 -11.68
CA SER A 84 4.31 -9.42 -11.46
C SER A 84 2.92 -8.83 -11.22
N LEU A 85 2.82 -7.82 -10.34
CA LEU A 85 1.56 -7.15 -10.06
C LEU A 85 1.06 -6.34 -11.25
N LEU A 86 1.94 -5.62 -11.95
CA LEU A 86 1.60 -4.91 -13.19
C LEU A 86 0.98 -5.88 -14.20
N LYS A 87 1.62 -7.03 -14.44
CA LYS A 87 1.11 -8.04 -15.36
C LYS A 87 -0.27 -8.54 -14.94
N LEU A 88 -0.46 -8.86 -13.66
CA LEU A 88 -1.75 -9.31 -13.15
C LEU A 88 -2.85 -8.28 -13.42
N ILE A 89 -2.57 -7.00 -13.19
CA ILE A 89 -3.54 -5.92 -13.43
C ILE A 89 -3.83 -5.79 -14.92
N THR A 90 -2.80 -5.71 -15.76
CA THR A 90 -2.98 -5.51 -17.21
C THR A 90 -3.72 -6.68 -17.87
N ASP A 91 -3.52 -7.91 -17.39
CA ASP A 91 -4.21 -9.08 -17.92
C ASP A 91 -5.71 -9.10 -17.57
N ASN A 92 -6.13 -8.35 -16.54
CA ASN A 92 -7.50 -8.36 -16.01
C ASN A 92 -8.15 -6.96 -16.05
N LEU A 93 -7.53 -5.98 -16.70
CA LEU A 93 -8.00 -4.60 -16.69
C LEU A 93 -9.28 -4.46 -17.51
N VAL A 94 -10.36 -3.99 -16.87
CA VAL A 94 -11.61 -3.64 -17.54
C VAL A 94 -11.76 -2.12 -17.56
N SER A 95 -12.38 -1.62 -18.64
CA SER A 95 -12.66 -0.18 -18.77
C SER A 95 -13.57 0.31 -17.65
N ARG A 96 -13.31 1.53 -17.14
CA ARG A 96 -14.10 2.24 -16.11
C ARG A 96 -14.01 1.71 -14.67
N GLN A 97 -13.09 0.80 -14.37
CA GLN A 97 -12.80 0.39 -12.99
C GLN A 97 -11.86 1.38 -12.30
N GLN A 98 -12.12 1.67 -11.02
CA GLN A 98 -11.17 2.36 -10.16
C GLN A 98 -10.24 1.35 -9.49
N LEU A 99 -8.92 1.61 -9.56
CA LEU A 99 -7.91 0.71 -9.02
C LEU A 99 -7.38 1.22 -7.68
N LEU A 100 -7.36 0.35 -6.67
CA LEU A 100 -6.72 0.58 -5.38
C LEU A 100 -5.66 -0.48 -5.14
N LEU A 101 -4.44 -0.06 -4.82
CA LEU A 101 -3.32 -0.97 -4.57
C LEU A 101 -2.96 -0.91 -3.09
N ILE A 102 -3.07 -2.02 -2.37
CA ILE A 102 -2.73 -2.10 -0.95
C ILE A 102 -1.61 -3.10 -0.80
N GLY A 103 -0.51 -2.72 -0.16
CA GLY A 103 0.59 -3.64 0.07
C GLY A 103 1.03 -3.67 1.53
N HIS A 104 1.22 -4.89 2.04
CA HIS A 104 1.84 -5.13 3.35
C HIS A 104 3.31 -5.46 3.18
N SER A 105 4.18 -4.90 4.04
CA SER A 105 5.61 -5.19 4.02
C SER A 105 6.22 -4.93 2.63
N ALA A 106 7.00 -5.88 2.09
CA ALA A 106 7.54 -5.82 0.74
C ALA A 106 6.48 -5.77 -0.37
N GLY A 107 5.25 -6.21 -0.12
CA GLY A 107 4.13 -6.08 -1.07
C GLY A 107 3.84 -4.62 -1.43
N ALA A 108 4.03 -3.69 -0.49
CA ALA A 108 3.86 -2.26 -0.75
C ALA A 108 4.84 -1.70 -1.79
N LEU A 109 6.05 -2.27 -1.86
CA LEU A 109 7.00 -1.89 -2.89
C LEU A 109 6.52 -2.34 -4.28
N ALA A 110 5.97 -3.55 -4.37
CA ALA A 110 5.37 -4.04 -5.61
C ALA A 110 4.20 -3.13 -6.03
N SER A 111 3.33 -2.74 -5.09
CA SER A 111 2.21 -1.82 -5.31
C SER A 111 2.66 -0.47 -5.85
N ILE A 112 3.68 0.17 -5.26
CA ILE A 112 4.21 1.46 -5.74
C ILE A 112 4.82 1.33 -7.15
N LEU A 113 5.60 0.28 -7.39
CA LEU A 113 6.26 0.07 -8.68
C LEU A 113 5.25 -0.23 -9.80
N ALA A 114 4.19 -1.00 -9.52
CA ALA A 114 3.10 -1.26 -10.45
C ALA A 114 2.29 0.01 -10.71
N ALA A 115 1.95 0.77 -9.65
CA ALA A 115 1.19 2.01 -9.76
C ALA A 115 1.90 3.05 -10.65
N ASP A 116 3.22 3.21 -10.47
CA ASP A 116 4.03 4.13 -11.28
C ASP A 116 4.02 3.74 -12.76
N ALA A 117 4.10 2.43 -13.06
CA ALA A 117 4.05 1.93 -14.42
C ALA A 117 2.68 2.15 -15.06
N LEU A 118 1.60 1.82 -14.34
CA LEU A 118 0.22 2.01 -14.79
C LEU A 118 -0.12 3.48 -15.08
N MET A 119 0.24 4.39 -14.17
CA MET A 119 0.01 5.82 -14.38
C MET A 119 0.78 6.38 -15.58
N LYS A 120 1.98 5.86 -15.87
CA LYS A 120 2.74 6.22 -17.08
C LYS A 120 2.08 5.72 -18.37
N GLU A 121 1.27 4.68 -18.27
CA GLU A 121 0.46 4.14 -19.37
C GLU A 121 -0.94 4.78 -19.43
N GLY A 122 -1.22 5.80 -18.59
CA GLY A 122 -2.49 6.52 -18.57
C GLY A 122 -3.60 5.81 -17.81
N VAL A 123 -3.30 4.74 -17.08
CA VAL A 123 -4.27 4.05 -16.22
C VAL A 123 -4.43 4.83 -14.92
N SER A 124 -5.66 5.25 -14.63
CA SER A 124 -5.99 5.96 -13.38
C SER A 124 -5.95 5.00 -12.19
N ILE A 125 -5.41 5.48 -11.07
CA ILE A 125 -5.36 4.75 -9.80
C ILE A 125 -5.93 5.67 -8.73
N LEU A 126 -6.91 5.15 -7.98
CA LEU A 126 -7.50 5.84 -6.84
C LEU A 126 -6.41 6.16 -5.82
N GLY A 127 -5.67 5.13 -5.41
CA GLY A 127 -4.53 5.31 -4.52
C GLY A 127 -3.70 4.05 -4.27
N VAL A 128 -2.65 4.23 -3.47
CA VAL A 128 -1.79 3.16 -2.98
C VAL A 128 -1.66 3.25 -1.45
N VAL A 129 -1.92 2.15 -0.75
CA VAL A 129 -1.72 2.05 0.70
C VAL A 129 -0.50 1.17 0.98
N GLN A 130 0.43 1.68 1.77
CA GLN A 130 1.60 0.96 2.24
C GLN A 130 1.44 0.66 3.73
N ILE A 131 1.46 -0.61 4.13
CA ILE A 131 1.24 -1.04 5.52
C ILE A 131 2.49 -1.74 6.04
N GLY A 132 3.12 -1.19 7.08
CA GLY A 132 4.32 -1.75 7.71
C GLY A 132 5.47 -1.97 6.72
N SER A 133 5.58 -1.15 5.68
CA SER A 133 6.50 -1.42 4.57
C SER A 133 7.89 -0.82 4.75
N PRO A 134 8.93 -1.33 4.06
CA PRO A 134 10.17 -0.57 3.93
C PRO A 134 9.89 0.76 3.24
N LYS A 135 10.68 1.79 3.56
CA LYS A 135 10.58 3.10 2.90
C LYS A 135 11.12 3.00 1.49
N CYS A 136 10.27 3.28 0.51
CA CYS A 136 10.64 3.37 -0.88
C CYS A 136 10.31 4.77 -1.42
N ALA A 137 11.17 5.32 -2.28
CA ALA A 137 10.93 6.61 -2.92
C ALA A 137 9.60 6.60 -3.69
N ILE A 138 8.71 7.54 -3.39
CA ILE A 138 7.41 7.69 -4.03
C ILE A 138 7.56 8.59 -5.28
N PRO A 139 7.11 8.14 -6.46
CA PRO A 139 7.07 8.95 -7.67
C PRO A 139 6.27 10.24 -7.46
N PRO A 140 6.65 11.38 -8.06
CA PRO A 140 5.95 12.64 -7.88
C PRO A 140 4.45 12.57 -8.18
N SER A 141 4.05 11.83 -9.24
CA SER A 141 2.65 11.65 -9.65
C SER A 141 1.80 10.91 -8.63
N LEU A 142 2.41 10.10 -7.76
CA LEU A 142 1.72 9.30 -6.76
C LEU A 142 1.69 9.95 -5.37
N LYS A 143 2.39 11.07 -5.16
CA LYS A 143 2.61 11.58 -3.79
C LYS A 143 1.34 11.87 -3.02
N SER A 144 0.34 12.49 -3.65
CA SER A 144 -0.97 12.78 -3.03
C SER A 144 -1.86 11.54 -2.91
N ARG A 145 -1.58 10.49 -3.70
CA ARG A 145 -2.37 9.26 -3.77
C ARG A 145 -1.78 8.11 -2.96
N VAL A 146 -0.82 8.37 -2.07
CA VAL A 146 -0.19 7.34 -1.24
C VAL A 146 -0.42 7.59 0.24
N LEU A 147 -0.97 6.59 0.92
CA LEU A 147 -1.02 6.48 2.37
C LEU A 147 0.05 5.51 2.87
N TYR A 148 0.90 5.97 3.78
CA TYR A 148 1.88 5.13 4.45
C TYR A 148 1.51 4.95 5.92
N LEU A 149 1.37 3.69 6.34
CA LEU A 149 1.01 3.27 7.68
C LEU A 149 2.17 2.51 8.32
N ASP A 150 2.58 2.93 9.51
CA ASP A 150 3.46 2.16 10.38
C ASP A 150 2.83 1.94 11.76
N ALA A 151 3.41 1.04 12.55
CA ALA A 151 2.92 0.69 13.87
C ALA A 151 3.84 1.23 14.96
N ALA A 152 3.22 1.76 16.01
CA ALA A 152 3.83 1.95 17.31
C ALA A 152 2.96 1.30 18.38
N ASN A 153 3.60 0.89 19.48
CA ASN A 153 2.87 0.46 20.67
C ASN A 153 2.31 1.66 21.43
N GLN A 154 1.65 1.38 22.55
CA GLN A 154 0.86 2.41 23.26
C GLN A 154 1.74 3.40 24.05
N LEU A 155 3.05 3.22 23.99
CA LEU A 155 4.08 4.11 24.52
C LEU A 155 4.85 4.81 23.40
N ASP A 156 4.28 4.87 22.19
CA ASP A 156 4.89 5.40 20.96
C ASP A 156 6.21 4.72 20.55
N LYS A 157 6.46 3.50 21.03
CA LYS A 157 7.64 2.72 20.62
C LYS A 157 7.31 1.85 19.42
N SER A 158 8.03 2.10 18.33
CA SER A 158 7.93 1.29 17.12
C SER A 158 8.52 -0.10 17.35
N ASN A 159 7.66 -1.12 17.34
CA ASN A 159 8.03 -2.54 17.41
C ASN A 159 8.15 -3.20 16.02
N ASP A 160 7.76 -2.48 14.96
CA ASP A 160 7.90 -2.92 13.58
C ASP A 160 9.27 -2.47 13.02
N PRO A 161 10.21 -3.39 12.74
CA PRO A 161 11.50 -3.03 12.20
C PRO A 161 11.45 -2.69 10.70
N VAL A 162 10.41 -3.11 9.98
CA VAL A 162 10.35 -3.02 8.52
C VAL A 162 10.29 -1.55 8.04
N PRO A 163 9.49 -0.65 8.64
CA PRO A 163 9.54 0.81 8.42
C PRO A 163 10.89 1.50 8.60
N ARG A 164 11.86 0.83 9.23
CA ARG A 164 13.23 1.36 9.42
C ARG A 164 14.13 1.09 8.21
N LEU A 165 13.73 0.17 7.34
CA LEU A 165 14.45 -0.18 6.13
C LEU A 165 14.18 0.83 5.00
N GLY A 166 15.15 0.98 4.10
CA GLY A 166 15.02 1.86 2.94
C GLY A 166 15.04 3.35 3.29
N THR A 167 14.64 4.19 2.34
CA THR A 167 14.66 5.64 2.51
C THR A 167 13.71 6.35 1.55
N TRP A 168 13.11 7.45 2.02
CA TRP A 168 12.48 8.46 1.16
C TRP A 168 13.44 9.57 0.76
N GLY A 169 14.70 9.46 1.17
CA GLY A 169 15.67 10.53 1.04
C GLY A 169 16.11 10.75 -0.40
N GLY A 170 16.60 11.95 -0.67
CA GLY A 170 17.29 12.25 -1.92
C GLY A 170 17.93 13.64 -1.90
N TRP A 171 18.85 13.85 -2.84
CA TRP A 171 19.54 15.12 -3.02
C TRP A 171 18.61 16.21 -3.56
N MET A 172 18.61 17.39 -2.96
CA MET A 172 17.85 18.56 -3.39
C MET A 172 18.80 19.76 -3.52
N ARG A 173 18.61 20.60 -4.53
CA ARG A 173 19.32 21.89 -4.65
C ARG A 173 18.66 22.93 -3.73
N THR A 174 19.44 23.69 -3.00
CA THR A 174 18.97 24.85 -2.23
C THR A 174 18.80 26.07 -3.14
N ARG A 175 18.20 27.15 -2.63
CA ARG A 175 18.10 28.43 -3.34
C ARG A 175 19.46 29.02 -3.73
N LEU A 176 20.54 28.65 -3.02
CA LEU A 176 21.92 29.03 -3.29
C LEU A 176 22.67 28.01 -4.19
N GLY A 177 21.97 27.05 -4.79
CA GLY A 177 22.56 26.04 -5.69
C GLY A 177 23.28 24.87 -5.00
N LEU A 178 23.47 24.91 -3.67
CA LEU A 178 24.12 23.85 -2.91
C LEU A 178 23.26 22.56 -2.87
N ARG A 179 23.91 21.39 -2.90
CA ARG A 179 23.22 20.10 -2.74
C ARG A 179 23.07 19.79 -1.26
N ARG A 180 21.84 19.57 -0.81
CA ARG A 180 21.54 19.04 0.53
C ARG A 180 20.80 17.72 0.44
N TRP A 181 21.07 16.82 1.37
CA TRP A 181 20.25 15.62 1.52
C TRP A 181 18.95 15.97 2.23
N ASN A 182 17.81 15.60 1.66
CA ASN A 182 16.51 15.73 2.32
C ASN A 182 15.92 14.34 2.54
N ARG A 183 15.77 13.93 3.80
CA ARG A 183 15.23 12.61 4.20
C ARG A 183 13.79 12.36 3.75
N MET A 184 13.03 13.43 3.47
CA MET A 184 11.61 13.39 3.11
C MET A 184 11.35 13.74 1.64
N LYS A 185 12.39 13.86 0.81
CA LYS A 185 12.27 14.32 -0.58
C LYS A 185 11.23 13.52 -1.38
N HIS A 186 11.20 12.21 -1.19
CA HIS A 186 10.34 11.27 -1.88
C HIS A 186 9.32 10.61 -0.95
N ALA A 187 9.00 11.24 0.18
CA ALA A 187 7.98 10.73 1.08
C ALA A 187 6.58 10.92 0.48
N PRO A 188 5.62 10.01 0.79
CA PRO A 188 4.21 10.20 0.43
C PRO A 188 3.62 11.37 1.19
N ALA A 189 2.56 12.01 0.68
CA ALA A 189 1.91 13.13 1.34
C ALA A 189 1.24 12.71 2.66
N HIS A 190 0.58 11.53 2.65
CA HIS A 190 -0.16 11.01 3.79
C HIS A 190 0.64 9.93 4.51
N ARG A 191 0.86 10.12 5.81
CA ARG A 191 1.60 9.21 6.68
C ARG A 191 0.92 9.18 8.03
N GLN A 192 0.70 8.00 8.59
CA GLN A 192 0.09 7.85 9.90
C GLN A 192 0.68 6.67 10.65
N THR A 193 0.96 6.89 11.94
CA THR A 193 1.38 5.82 12.85
C THR A 193 0.15 5.31 13.59
N LEU A 194 -0.03 3.99 13.57
CA LEU A 194 -1.15 3.30 14.17
C LEU A 194 -0.77 2.80 15.57
N PRO A 195 -1.61 3.05 16.60
CA PRO A 195 -1.42 2.49 17.94
C PRO A 195 -1.87 1.03 17.95
N LEU A 196 -0.93 0.10 17.80
CA LEU A 196 -1.22 -1.33 17.64
C LEU A 196 -0.53 -2.16 18.73
N ILE A 197 -1.14 -3.30 19.06
CA ILE A 197 -0.52 -4.32 19.90
C ILE A 197 0.24 -5.30 19.02
N GLY A 198 1.45 -5.70 19.42
CA GLY A 198 2.27 -6.65 18.67
C GLY A 198 3.32 -5.99 17.77
N GLY A 199 3.65 -6.65 16.66
CA GLY A 199 4.70 -6.25 15.73
C GLY A 199 4.26 -6.29 14.26
N HIS A 200 5.24 -6.48 13.38
CA HIS A 200 5.08 -6.33 11.92
C HIS A 200 3.94 -7.17 11.30
N ALA A 201 3.68 -8.37 11.82
CA ALA A 201 2.66 -9.28 11.30
C ALA A 201 1.26 -9.03 11.89
N ASP A 202 1.10 -8.07 12.80
CA ASP A 202 -0.09 -7.98 13.65
C ASP A 202 -1.11 -6.92 13.22
N TYR A 203 -0.87 -6.17 12.12
CA TYR A 203 -1.78 -5.14 11.61
C TYR A 203 -3.21 -5.64 11.36
N PHE A 204 -3.37 -6.93 11.04
CA PHE A 204 -4.64 -7.51 10.62
C PHE A 204 -5.26 -8.44 11.67
N ARG A 205 -4.82 -8.35 12.93
CA ARG A 205 -5.36 -9.17 14.03
C ARG A 205 -6.67 -8.59 14.56
N ASP A 206 -7.61 -9.46 14.84
CA ASP A 206 -9.00 -9.15 15.19
C ASP A 206 -9.46 -9.74 16.55
N HIS A 207 -8.54 -10.33 17.32
CA HIS A 207 -8.83 -11.06 18.55
C HIS A 207 -7.87 -10.66 19.68
N ASN A 208 -8.15 -11.06 20.92
CA ASN A 208 -7.23 -10.88 22.04
C ASN A 208 -5.88 -11.57 21.78
N PRO A 209 -4.72 -10.96 22.13
CA PRO A 209 -4.56 -9.73 22.89
C PRO A 209 -4.53 -8.45 22.04
N TYR A 210 -4.88 -8.50 20.75
CA TYR A 210 -4.74 -7.41 19.78
C TYR A 210 -5.90 -6.40 19.80
N ILE A 211 -6.50 -6.20 20.97
CA ILE A 211 -7.60 -5.27 21.21
C ILE A 211 -7.10 -4.16 22.12
N TRP A 212 -7.22 -2.92 21.68
CA TRP A 212 -6.87 -1.72 22.44
C TRP A 212 -7.96 -0.68 22.30
N ASN A 213 -8.38 -0.04 23.40
CA ASN A 213 -9.48 0.94 23.41
C ASN A 213 -10.74 0.45 22.67
N ALA A 214 -11.12 -0.80 22.90
CA ALA A 214 -12.27 -1.47 22.28
C ALA A 214 -12.21 -1.63 20.75
N THR A 215 -11.05 -1.40 20.12
CA THR A 215 -10.83 -1.66 18.70
C THR A 215 -9.72 -2.67 18.47
N THR A 216 -9.90 -3.53 17.48
CA THR A 216 -8.85 -4.47 17.06
C THR A 216 -7.78 -3.77 16.20
N ASN A 217 -6.62 -4.40 16.01
CA ASN A 217 -5.63 -3.91 15.06
C ASN A 217 -6.20 -3.84 13.63
N LEU A 218 -6.98 -4.85 13.21
CA LEU A 218 -7.65 -4.89 11.92
C LEU A 218 -8.58 -3.69 11.74
N GLN A 219 -9.47 -3.43 12.70
CA GLN A 219 -10.40 -2.30 12.68
C GLN A 219 -9.66 -0.97 12.65
N THR A 220 -8.60 -0.81 13.44
CA THR A 220 -7.79 0.42 13.47
C THR A 220 -7.14 0.69 12.12
N THR A 221 -6.57 -0.34 11.49
CA THR A 221 -5.97 -0.26 10.16
C THR A 221 -7.04 0.10 9.11
N MET A 222 -8.17 -0.60 9.12
CA MET A 222 -9.28 -0.41 8.19
C MET A 222 -9.92 0.98 8.29
N ASN A 223 -10.22 1.43 9.50
CA ASN A 223 -10.80 2.76 9.73
C ASN A 223 -9.87 3.87 9.23
N THR A 224 -8.56 3.69 9.40
CA THR A 224 -7.56 4.66 8.92
C THR A 224 -7.54 4.72 7.39
N ILE A 225 -7.50 3.57 6.73
CA ILE A 225 -7.54 3.48 5.26
C ILE A 225 -8.83 4.09 4.73
N TRP A 226 -9.98 3.70 5.30
CA TRP A 226 -11.29 4.19 4.89
C TRP A 226 -11.43 5.70 5.03
N THR A 227 -10.99 6.26 6.17
CA THR A 227 -11.02 7.71 6.41
C THR A 227 -10.15 8.46 5.40
N TRP A 228 -9.03 7.88 4.98
CA TRP A 228 -8.17 8.48 3.96
C TRP A 228 -8.80 8.42 2.56
N LEU A 229 -9.40 7.30 2.18
CA LEU A 229 -10.10 7.16 0.88
C LEU A 229 -11.21 8.20 0.73
N GLN A 230 -12.05 8.37 1.76
CA GLN A 230 -13.11 9.38 1.79
C GLN A 230 -12.62 10.84 1.69
N ARG A 231 -11.34 11.09 1.95
CA ARG A 231 -10.74 12.43 1.79
C ARG A 231 -10.23 12.65 0.38
N ILE A 232 -9.50 11.67 -0.18
CA ILE A 232 -8.91 11.83 -1.52
C ILE A 232 -9.97 11.83 -2.62
N GLU A 233 -11.10 11.15 -2.43
CA GLU A 233 -12.22 11.20 -3.38
C GLU A 233 -12.84 12.61 -3.45
N LYS A 234 -12.96 13.29 -2.29
CA LYS A 234 -13.51 14.66 -2.24
C LYS A 234 -12.57 15.67 -2.90
N ASP A 235 -11.27 15.48 -2.75
CA ASP A 235 -10.28 16.34 -3.39
C ASP A 235 -10.32 16.18 -4.92
N ASP A 236 -10.55 14.95 -5.42
CA ASP A 236 -10.68 14.67 -6.87
C ASP A 236 -11.99 15.21 -7.49
N GLU A 237 -13.05 15.43 -6.72
CA GLU A 237 -14.31 16.05 -7.20
C GLU A 237 -14.22 17.58 -7.41
N HIS A 238 -13.17 18.23 -6.88
CA HIS A 238 -13.04 19.69 -6.86
C HIS A 238 -11.93 20.24 -7.77
N ASP A 239 -11.22 19.37 -8.49
CA ASP A 239 -10.19 19.69 -9.51
C ASP A 239 -10.75 19.57 -10.95
#